data_AF-A0A1W5Z4I3-F1
#
_entry.id   AF-A0A1W5Z4I3-F1
#
_cell.length_a   1.000
_cell.length_b   1.000
_cell.length_c   1.000
_cell.angle_alpha   90.00
_cell.angle_beta   90.00
_cell.angle_gamma   90.00
#
_symmetry.space_group_name_H-M   'P 1'
#
loop_
_entity.id
_entity.type
_entity.pdbx_description
1 polymer ?
#
loop_
_entity_poly.entity_id
_entity_poly.type
_entity_poly.pdbx_seq_one_letter_code
_entity_poly.pdbx_strand_id
1 'polypeptide(L)'
;MPQSLTPRQRRATRRTARKTLRQRTALNRLAASCRRRPRSLASHLIATGTDPATAGGAANGLSSVAKRLGIAPARVARTRRTVNGGRSRKTRTVYRYTLAQLVRLVAAYAPRKAEFKAAVARFTLATAAA
;
A
#
# COMPACT_ATOMS: atom_id res chain seq x y z
N MET A 1 40.36 15.31 -7.43
CA MET A 1 40.32 14.79 -6.04
C MET A 1 38.88 14.80 -5.55
N PRO A 2 38.26 13.66 -5.20
CA PRO A 2 36.92 13.68 -4.64
C PRO A 2 36.95 14.40 -3.29
N GLN A 3 36.19 15.48 -3.14
CA GLN A 3 36.10 16.22 -1.88
C GLN A 3 35.58 15.29 -0.77
N SER A 4 36.36 15.17 0.30
CA SER A 4 35.96 14.38 1.47
C SER A 4 34.75 15.04 2.15
N LEU A 5 33.68 14.27 2.37
CA LEU A 5 32.48 14.75 3.06
C LEU A 5 32.81 15.29 4.46
N THR A 6 32.23 16.43 4.81
CA THR A 6 32.35 16.99 6.17
C THR A 6 31.64 16.09 7.21
N PRO A 7 31.98 16.18 8.51
CA PRO A 7 31.30 15.42 9.56
C PRO A 7 29.76 15.59 9.56
N ARG A 8 29.27 16.80 9.28
CA ARG A 8 27.82 17.11 9.19
C ARG A 8 27.17 16.37 8.01
N GLN A 9 27.80 16.41 6.84
CA GLN A 9 27.34 15.66 5.66
C GLN A 9 27.31 14.16 5.94
N ARG A 10 28.38 13.58 6.51
CA ARG A 10 28.42 12.16 6.91
C ARG A 10 27.29 11.77 7.88
N ARG A 11 26.91 12.66 8.80
CA ARG A 11 25.79 12.42 9.74
C ARG A 11 24.44 12.48 9.01
N ALA A 12 24.24 13.45 8.11
CA ALA A 12 23.03 13.56 7.30
C ALA A 12 22.85 12.33 6.41
N THR A 13 23.89 11.92 5.68
CA THR A 13 23.88 10.72 4.83
C THR A 13 23.52 9.46 5.61
N ARG A 14 24.14 9.25 6.80
CA ARG A 14 23.81 8.11 7.67
C ARG A 14 22.35 8.14 8.14
N ARG A 15 21.80 9.32 8.47
CA ARG A 15 20.40 9.46 8.86
C ARG A 15 19.46 9.11 7.71
N THR A 16 19.73 9.61 6.50
CA THR A 16 18.95 9.28 5.30
C THR A 16 19.01 7.79 4.99
N ALA A 17 20.20 7.20 4.96
CA ALA A 17 20.39 5.76 4.70
C ALA A 17 19.62 4.89 5.71
N ARG A 18 19.69 5.21 7.01
CA ARG A 18 18.92 4.51 8.05
C ARG A 18 17.41 4.67 7.88
N LYS A 19 16.95 5.87 7.50
CA LYS A 19 15.52 6.13 7.22
C LYS A 19 15.04 5.28 6.04
N THR A 20 15.80 5.27 4.94
CA THR A 20 15.50 4.47 3.76
C THR A 20 15.49 2.97 4.07
N LEU A 21 16.47 2.46 4.81
CA LEU A 21 16.51 1.06 5.21
C LEU A 21 15.29 0.68 6.05
N ARG A 22 14.93 1.51 7.05
CA ARG A 22 13.73 1.28 7.88
C ARG A 22 12.46 1.27 7.03
N GLN A 23 12.33 2.17 6.07
CA GLN A 23 11.18 2.22 5.15
C GLN A 23 11.10 0.96 4.29
N ARG A 24 12.21 0.52 3.67
CA ARG A 24 12.28 -0.72 2.87
C ARG A 24 11.91 -1.94 3.70
N THR A 25 12.48 -2.08 4.89
CA THR A 25 12.16 -3.20 5.80
C THR A 25 10.68 -3.20 6.20
N ALA A 26 10.09 -2.03 6.46
CA ALA A 26 8.67 -1.92 6.78
C ALA A 26 7.78 -2.33 5.61
N LEU A 27 8.11 -1.89 4.38
CA LEU A 27 7.39 -2.28 3.16
C LEU A 27 7.49 -3.79 2.89
N ASN A 28 8.67 -4.39 3.02
CA ASN A 28 8.85 -5.84 2.84
C ASN A 28 8.02 -6.64 3.85
N ARG A 29 8.01 -6.21 5.12
CA ARG A 29 7.16 -6.81 6.16
C ARG A 29 5.67 -6.65 5.85
N LEU A 30 5.26 -5.51 5.31
CA LEU A 30 3.88 -5.28 4.89
C LEU A 30 3.50 -6.19 3.74
N ALA A 31 4.31 -6.28 2.69
CA ALA A 31 4.10 -7.17 1.55
C ALA A 31 4.00 -8.64 1.98
N ALA A 32 4.93 -9.11 2.83
CA ALA A 32 4.85 -10.44 3.43
C ALA A 32 3.56 -10.63 4.24
N SER A 33 3.13 -9.63 4.99
CA SER A 33 1.87 -9.67 5.73
C SER A 33 0.63 -9.68 4.82
N CYS A 34 0.65 -9.01 3.67
CA CYS A 34 -0.47 -8.97 2.72
C CYS A 34 -0.67 -10.31 2.02
N ARG A 35 0.42 -11.06 1.79
CA ARG A 35 0.38 -12.44 1.29
C ARG A 35 -0.23 -13.42 2.29
N ARG A 36 0.12 -13.29 3.58
CA ARG A 36 -0.27 -14.27 4.62
C ARG A 36 -1.67 -14.09 5.20
N ARG A 37 -2.23 -12.87 5.17
CA ARG A 37 -3.51 -12.57 5.85
C ARG A 37 -4.29 -11.45 5.17
N PRO A 38 -5.63 -11.43 5.31
CA PRO A 38 -6.45 -10.34 4.80
C PRO A 38 -6.02 -8.97 5.33
N ARG A 39 -5.91 -8.00 4.43
CA ARG A 39 -5.57 -6.59 4.72
C ARG A 39 -6.50 -5.64 3.96
N SER A 40 -6.52 -4.37 4.32
CA SER A 40 -7.32 -3.38 3.58
C SER A 40 -6.77 -3.23 2.15
N LEU A 41 -7.65 -2.87 1.22
CA LEU A 41 -7.29 -2.64 -0.20
C LEU A 41 -6.11 -1.67 -0.33
N ALA A 42 -6.15 -0.54 0.40
CA ALA A 42 -5.06 0.44 0.41
C ALA A 42 -3.73 -0.13 0.91
N SER A 43 -3.74 -1.02 1.92
CA SER A 43 -2.51 -1.63 2.43
C SER A 43 -1.84 -2.55 1.40
N HIS A 44 -2.62 -3.24 0.57
CA HIS A 44 -2.06 -4.04 -0.52
C HIS A 44 -1.40 -3.15 -1.59
N LEU A 45 -2.04 -2.05 -1.97
CA LEU A 45 -1.45 -1.11 -2.95
C LEU A 45 -0.19 -0.40 -2.41
N ILE A 46 -0.17 -0.05 -1.12
CA ILE A 46 1.03 0.52 -0.48
C ILE A 46 2.17 -0.52 -0.46
N ALA A 47 1.83 -1.79 -0.23
CA ALA A 47 2.82 -2.86 -0.21
C ALA A 47 3.54 -3.05 -1.56
N THR A 48 2.92 -2.64 -2.67
CA THR A 48 3.51 -2.65 -4.01
C THR A 48 4.19 -1.32 -4.39
N GLY A 49 4.37 -0.42 -3.41
CA GLY A 49 5.09 0.85 -3.60
C GLY A 49 4.22 2.02 -4.05
N THR A 50 2.89 1.90 -3.99
CA THR A 50 1.99 3.03 -4.30
C THR A 50 1.99 4.03 -3.13
N ASP A 51 2.03 5.32 -3.44
CA ASP A 51 1.90 6.39 -2.44
C ASP A 51 0.58 6.26 -1.64
N PRO A 52 0.57 6.50 -0.31
CA PRO A 52 -0.63 6.36 0.52
C PRO A 52 -1.84 7.18 0.06
N ALA A 53 -1.65 8.38 -0.49
CA ALA A 53 -2.76 9.22 -0.96
C ALA A 53 -3.41 8.60 -2.20
N THR A 54 -2.59 8.22 -3.19
CA THR A 54 -3.05 7.52 -4.40
C THR A 54 -3.68 6.16 -4.05
N ALA A 55 -3.07 5.41 -3.14
CA ALA A 55 -3.59 4.11 -2.68
C ALA A 55 -4.96 4.26 -1.99
N GLY A 56 -5.17 5.32 -1.21
CA GLY A 56 -6.48 5.63 -0.61
C GLY A 56 -7.55 5.89 -1.67
N GLY A 57 -7.23 6.70 -2.68
CA GLY A 57 -8.13 6.99 -3.80
C GLY A 57 -8.49 5.75 -4.62
N ALA A 58 -7.48 4.98 -5.04
CA ALA A 58 -7.68 3.74 -5.79
C ALA A 58 -8.47 2.68 -4.99
N ALA A 59 -8.22 2.57 -3.68
CA ALA A 59 -8.96 1.66 -2.79
C ALA A 59 -10.47 1.97 -2.74
N ASN A 60 -10.87 3.24 -2.84
CA ASN A 60 -12.29 3.59 -2.93
C ASN A 60 -12.92 3.09 -4.24
N GLY A 61 -12.21 3.24 -5.36
CA GLY A 61 -12.65 2.69 -6.65
C GLY A 61 -12.79 1.17 -6.62
N LEU A 62 -11.79 0.48 -6.05
CA LEU A 62 -11.82 -0.97 -5.87
C LEU A 62 -12.96 -1.44 -4.93
N SER A 63 -13.30 -0.64 -3.91
CA SER A 63 -14.45 -0.92 -3.04
C SER A 63 -15.76 -0.88 -3.83
N SER A 64 -15.91 0.07 -4.75
CA SER A 64 -17.07 0.11 -5.66
C SER A 64 -17.10 -1.08 -6.61
N VAL A 65 -15.94 -1.50 -7.13
CA VAL A 65 -15.84 -2.72 -7.94
C VAL A 65 -16.22 -3.97 -7.14
N ALA A 66 -15.79 -4.07 -5.89
CA ALA A 66 -16.15 -5.19 -5.02
C ALA A 66 -17.65 -5.31 -4.81
N LYS A 67 -18.33 -4.18 -4.58
CA LYS A 67 -19.79 -4.12 -4.50
C LYS A 67 -20.46 -4.57 -5.80
N ARG A 68 -20.01 -4.03 -6.94
CA ARG A 68 -20.53 -4.38 -8.27
C ARG A 68 -20.39 -5.88 -8.58
N LEU A 69 -19.30 -6.50 -8.15
CA LEU A 69 -19.02 -7.92 -8.36
C LEU A 69 -19.57 -8.84 -7.25
N GLY A 70 -20.23 -8.30 -6.23
CA GLY A 70 -20.71 -9.10 -5.09
C GLY A 70 -19.59 -9.75 -4.24
N ILE A 71 -18.35 -9.24 -4.31
CA ILE A 71 -17.22 -9.83 -3.57
C ILE A 71 -17.22 -9.33 -2.13
N ALA A 72 -17.63 -10.20 -1.21
CA ALA A 72 -17.60 -9.91 0.22
C ALA A 72 -16.15 -9.87 0.78
N PRO A 73 -15.87 -8.98 1.76
CA PRO A 73 -14.57 -8.95 2.40
C PRO A 73 -14.32 -10.21 3.22
N ALA A 74 -13.12 -10.78 3.12
CA ALA A 74 -12.72 -11.95 3.90
C ALA A 74 -12.70 -11.69 5.42
N ARG A 75 -12.53 -10.44 5.86
CA ARG A 75 -12.62 -10.07 7.28
C ARG A 75 -13.07 -8.64 7.47
N VAL A 76 -13.86 -8.41 8.52
CA VAL A 76 -14.20 -7.07 9.00
C VAL A 76 -13.45 -6.80 10.30
N ALA A 77 -12.92 -5.59 10.47
CA ALA A 77 -12.22 -5.18 11.68
C ALA A 77 -12.53 -3.72 12.00
N ARG A 78 -12.17 -3.28 13.21
CA ARG A 78 -12.20 -1.89 13.61
C ARG A 78 -10.79 -1.34 13.77
N THR A 79 -10.55 -0.10 13.35
CA THR A 79 -9.25 0.56 13.53
C THR A 79 -9.40 2.05 13.79
N ARG A 80 -8.43 2.62 14.49
CA ARG A 80 -8.19 4.06 14.53
C ARG A 80 -7.06 4.49 13.62
N ARG A 81 -6.36 3.58 12.94
CA ARG A 81 -5.24 3.94 12.06
C ARG A 81 -5.75 4.50 10.73
N THR A 82 -5.11 5.54 10.23
CA THR A 82 -5.36 6.09 8.89
C THR A 82 -4.42 5.46 7.86
N VAL A 83 -4.78 5.57 6.58
CA VAL A 83 -3.94 5.10 5.46
C VAL A 83 -2.58 5.82 5.46
N ASN A 84 -2.56 7.10 5.83
CA ASN A 84 -1.34 7.92 5.93
C ASN A 84 -0.50 7.65 7.19
N GLY A 85 -0.80 6.58 7.95
CA GLY A 85 0.01 6.15 9.10
C GLY A 85 -0.29 6.84 10.43
N GLY A 86 -1.24 7.78 10.47
CA GLY A 86 -1.68 8.47 11.69
C GLY A 86 -2.78 7.74 12.46
N ARG A 87 -3.26 8.37 13.55
CA ARG A 87 -4.38 7.87 14.36
C ARG A 87 -5.56 8.87 14.28
N SER A 88 -6.72 8.37 13.87
CA SER A 88 -7.98 9.11 13.91
C SER A 88 -8.55 9.11 15.33
N ARG A 89 -9.25 10.19 15.66
CA ARG A 89 -10.04 10.30 16.91
C ARG A 89 -11.19 9.29 16.95
N LYS A 90 -11.74 8.93 15.78
CA LYS A 90 -12.88 8.01 15.65
C LYS A 90 -12.42 6.62 15.24
N THR A 91 -13.03 5.59 15.82
CA THR A 91 -12.86 4.20 15.36
C THR A 91 -13.68 3.99 14.09
N ARG A 92 -13.05 3.47 13.04
CA ARG A 92 -13.70 3.16 11.76
C ARG A 92 -13.71 1.66 11.50
N THR A 93 -14.78 1.18 10.87
CA THR A 93 -14.85 -0.17 10.32
C THR A 93 -13.97 -0.25 9.08
N VAL A 94 -13.20 -1.33 8.96
CA VAL A 94 -12.31 -1.61 7.84
C VAL A 94 -12.56 -3.01 7.32
N TYR A 95 -12.82 -3.06 6.03
CA TYR A 95 -12.96 -4.27 5.26
C TYR A 95 -11.59 -4.75 4.80
N ARG A 96 -11.31 -6.04 5.01
CA ARG A 96 -10.05 -6.67 4.66
C ARG A 96 -10.30 -7.76 3.63
N TYR A 97 -9.46 -7.75 2.61
CA TYR A 97 -9.51 -8.64 1.47
C TYR A 97 -8.23 -9.48 1.42
N THR A 98 -8.34 -10.71 0.95
CA THR A 98 -7.17 -11.53 0.63
C THR A 98 -6.48 -10.99 -0.62
N LEU A 99 -5.24 -11.42 -0.86
CA LEU A 99 -4.53 -11.08 -2.09
C LEU A 99 -5.30 -11.59 -3.32
N ALA A 100 -5.81 -12.82 -3.28
CA ALA A 100 -6.59 -13.42 -4.36
C ALA A 100 -7.86 -12.61 -4.69
N GLN A 101 -8.59 -12.15 -3.67
CA GLN A 101 -9.74 -11.27 -3.88
C GLN A 101 -9.31 -9.97 -4.56
N LEU A 102 -8.19 -9.37 -4.12
CA LEU A 102 -7.71 -8.14 -4.71
C LEU A 102 -7.27 -8.30 -6.18
N VAL A 103 -6.62 -9.41 -6.53
CA VAL A 103 -6.26 -9.72 -7.93
C VAL A 103 -7.53 -9.73 -8.80
N ARG A 104 -8.61 -10.38 -8.35
CA ARG A 104 -9.91 -10.38 -9.05
C ARG A 104 -10.50 -8.97 -9.19
N LEU A 105 -10.44 -8.16 -8.12
CA LEU A 105 -10.94 -6.79 -8.15
C LEU A 105 -10.13 -5.91 -9.12
N VAL A 106 -8.81 -6.05 -9.13
CA VAL A 106 -7.93 -5.29 -10.00
C VAL A 106 -8.16 -5.65 -11.47
N ALA A 107 -8.38 -6.93 -11.79
CA ALA A 107 -8.69 -7.37 -13.15
C ALA A 107 -9.96 -6.70 -13.71
N ALA A 108 -10.94 -6.38 -12.85
CA ALA A 108 -12.19 -5.72 -13.25
C ALA A 108 -12.17 -4.19 -13.09
N TYR A 109 -11.06 -3.61 -12.62
CA TYR A 109 -10.95 -2.19 -12.32
C TYR A 109 -10.33 -1.42 -13.48
N ALA A 110 -11.13 -0.57 -14.14
CA ALA A 110 -10.71 0.29 -15.25
C ALA A 110 -10.67 1.76 -14.83
N PRO A 111 -9.62 2.23 -14.12
CA PRO A 111 -9.51 3.62 -13.71
C PRO A 111 -9.26 4.56 -14.89
N ARG A 112 -9.86 5.76 -14.84
CA ARG A 112 -9.61 6.84 -15.81
C ARG A 112 -8.36 7.65 -15.50
N LYS A 113 -8.10 7.93 -14.21
CA LYS A 113 -6.95 8.75 -13.77
C LYS A 113 -5.62 8.01 -13.95
N ALA A 114 -4.62 8.72 -14.48
CA ALA A 114 -3.29 8.16 -14.76
C ALA A 114 -2.61 7.57 -13.52
N GLU A 115 -2.68 8.24 -12.37
CA GLU A 115 -2.09 7.76 -11.12
C GLU A 115 -2.67 6.40 -10.68
N PHE A 116 -3.96 6.19 -10.88
CA PHE A 116 -4.63 4.95 -10.51
C PHE A 116 -4.31 3.83 -11.51
N LYS A 117 -4.18 4.16 -12.80
CA LYS A 117 -3.64 3.21 -13.80
C LYS A 117 -2.22 2.76 -13.42
N ALA A 118 -1.37 3.70 -13.03
CA ALA A 118 -0.01 3.38 -12.58
C ALA A 118 -0.01 2.53 -11.30
N ALA A 119 -0.92 2.79 -10.35
CA ALA A 119 -1.08 1.95 -9.15
C ALA A 119 -1.51 0.52 -9.49
N VAL A 120 -2.48 0.36 -10.41
CA VAL A 120 -2.91 -0.95 -10.91
C VAL A 120 -1.75 -1.66 -11.61
N ALA A 121 -1.05 -1.00 -12.52
CA ALA A 121 0.08 -1.59 -13.23
C ALA A 121 1.18 -2.08 -12.27
N ARG A 122 1.54 -1.27 -11.26
CA ARG A 122 2.49 -1.67 -10.21
C ARG A 122 2.00 -2.87 -9.43
N PHE A 123 0.72 -2.90 -9.06
CA PHE A 123 0.14 -4.02 -8.35
C PHE A 123 0.19 -5.30 -9.19
N THR A 124 -0.30 -5.24 -10.43
CA THR A 124 -0.29 -6.38 -11.37
C THR A 124 1.12 -6.94 -11.59
N LEU A 125 2.11 -6.06 -11.83
CA LEU A 125 3.51 -6.46 -11.97
C LEU A 125 4.03 -7.16 -10.71
N ALA A 126 3.77 -6.58 -9.54
CA ALA A 126 4.23 -7.14 -8.26
C ALA A 126 3.58 -8.49 -7.92
N THR A 127 2.35 -8.74 -8.39
CA THR A 127 1.66 -10.02 -8.17
C THR A 127 1.93 -11.08 -9.24
N ALA A 128 2.34 -10.70 -10.44
CA ALA A 128 2.73 -11.65 -11.48
C ALA A 128 4.09 -12.32 -11.19
N ALA A 129 4.95 -11.65 -10.41
CA ALA A 129 6.28 -12.14 -10.04
C ALA A 129 6.33 -12.86 -8.68
N ALA A 130 5.19 -13.12 -8.04
CA ALA A 130 5.07 -13.61 -6.66
C ALA A 130 4.42 -14.98 -6.60
#